data_AF-A0A1C7GMU8-F1
#
_entry.id   AF-A0A1C7GMU8-F1
#
_cell.length_a   1.000
_cell.length_b   1.000
_cell.length_c   1.000
_cell.angle_alpha   90.00
_cell.angle_beta   90.00
_cell.angle_gamma   90.00
#
_symmetry.space_group_name_H-M   'P 1'
#
loop_
_entity.id
_entity.type
_entity.pdbx_description
1 polymer ?
#
loop_
_entity_poly.entity_id
_entity_poly.type
_entity_poly.pdbx_seq_one_letter_code
_entity_poly.pdbx_strand_id
1 'polypeptide(L)'
;MYRRGIGSVQGLPERQDGVGGVSYCDVAGGCEASKMTVNMKFIVNPDIRLESITKETTEALYPLFMEDIRELNRWFGFDADYSIQNDYHYLDNRKPPYDNAIVVFYRGVPCGRFGLYDYSPGENSIYMYYWISSRFRRKGIALAAMGAMLKYLGGLAVREVMFDVDRENLASIKLLEKYPDIRLKSEGKHMIFACDLQAGRYKDGQTV
;
A
#
# COMPACT_ATOMS: atom_id res chain seq x y z
N MET A 1 -12.25 -2.75 -3.90
CA MET A 1 -12.50 -4.00 -4.64
C MET A 1 -11.22 -4.82 -4.61
N TYR A 2 -10.90 -5.36 -3.44
CA TYR A 2 -9.82 -6.31 -3.17
C TYR A 2 -10.47 -7.49 -2.46
N ARG A 3 -10.00 -8.73 -2.69
CA ARG A 3 -10.59 -9.94 -2.11
C ARG A 3 -10.78 -9.81 -0.60
N ARG A 4 -12.04 -9.82 -0.15
CA ARG A 4 -12.40 -10.41 1.15
C ARG A 4 -12.20 -11.91 1.00
N GLY A 5 -11.19 -12.47 1.64
CA GLY A 5 -10.90 -13.89 1.49
C GLY A 5 -9.76 -14.40 2.35
N ILE A 6 -9.79 -14.11 3.65
CA ILE A 6 -9.10 -14.95 4.63
C ILE A 6 -10.20 -15.63 5.44
N GLY A 7 -10.18 -16.95 5.40
CA GLY A 7 -11.21 -17.82 5.94
C GLY A 7 -11.48 -17.59 7.41
N SER A 8 -12.76 -17.76 7.75
CA SER A 8 -13.29 -17.93 9.09
C SER A 8 -12.46 -18.93 9.89
N VAL A 9 -11.84 -18.46 10.97
CA VAL A 9 -11.44 -19.32 12.07
C VAL A 9 -12.67 -19.52 12.95
N GLN A 10 -13.26 -20.71 12.88
CA GLN A 10 -14.24 -21.20 13.83
C GLN A 10 -13.57 -21.37 15.20
N GLY A 11 -14.20 -20.86 16.27
CA GLY A 11 -13.94 -21.36 17.63
C GLY A 11 -14.00 -20.35 18.77
N LEU A 12 -15.17 -20.33 19.43
CA LEU A 12 -15.39 -20.09 20.88
C LEU A 12 -15.50 -18.62 21.38
N PRO A 13 -16.22 -18.40 22.50
CA PRO A 13 -17.62 -18.71 22.75
C PRO A 13 -18.43 -17.46 23.16
N GLU A 14 -19.75 -17.61 23.16
CA GLU A 14 -20.75 -16.64 23.62
C GLU A 14 -20.43 -16.07 25.01
N ARG A 15 -20.61 -14.75 25.17
CA ARG A 15 -21.02 -14.15 26.44
C ARG A 15 -22.19 -13.21 26.21
N GLN A 16 -23.29 -13.56 26.86
CA GLN A 16 -24.46 -12.73 27.11
C GLN A 16 -24.14 -11.63 28.12
N ASP A 17 -25.07 -10.67 28.13
CA ASP A 17 -25.44 -9.73 29.21
C ASP A 17 -24.92 -8.30 29.13
N GLY A 18 -25.87 -7.35 29.10
CA GLY A 18 -25.62 -5.97 29.51
C GLY A 18 -26.49 -4.92 28.83
N VAL A 19 -27.78 -4.87 29.17
CA VAL A 19 -28.70 -3.77 28.86
C VAL A 19 -28.19 -2.47 29.51
N GLY A 20 -28.20 -1.36 28.77
CA GLY A 20 -27.89 -0.03 29.32
C GLY A 20 -27.89 1.06 28.25
N GLY A 21 -29.08 1.50 27.85
CA GLY A 21 -29.22 2.64 26.94
C GLY A 21 -28.85 3.97 27.61
N VAL A 22 -28.28 4.88 26.83
CA VAL A 22 -28.50 6.32 27.00
C VAL A 22 -28.60 6.94 25.61
N SER A 23 -29.77 7.53 25.37
CA SER A 23 -30.12 8.39 24.26
C SER A 23 -29.31 9.68 24.31
N TYR A 24 -28.79 10.13 23.17
CA TYR A 24 -28.53 11.55 22.94
C TYR A 24 -29.03 11.94 21.55
N CYS A 25 -30.13 12.70 21.56
CA CYS A 25 -30.72 13.33 20.39
C CYS A 25 -29.79 14.39 19.81
N ASP A 26 -29.76 14.44 18.48
CA ASP A 26 -29.70 15.60 17.60
C ASP A 26 -29.03 16.88 18.14
N VAL A 27 -27.80 17.11 17.66
CA VAL A 27 -27.37 18.47 17.34
C VAL A 27 -26.92 18.48 15.89
N ALA A 28 -27.80 19.04 15.05
CA ALA A 28 -27.49 19.47 13.70
C ALA A 28 -26.31 20.45 13.74
N GLY A 29 -25.17 20.01 13.22
CA GLY A 29 -23.99 20.81 12.99
C GLY A 29 -23.17 20.08 11.95
N GLY A 30 -23.34 20.47 10.69
CA GLY A 30 -22.57 19.95 9.57
C GLY A 30 -21.08 20.13 9.84
N CYS A 31 -20.45 19.08 10.38
CA CYS A 31 -19.02 18.97 10.41
C CYS A 31 -18.65 18.42 9.04
N GLU A 32 -18.50 19.32 8.05
CA GLU A 32 -17.62 19.04 6.94
C GLU A 32 -16.24 18.81 7.56
N ALA A 33 -15.97 17.54 7.89
CA ALA A 33 -14.63 17.07 8.15
C ALA A 33 -13.86 17.36 6.87
N SER A 34 -13.23 18.53 6.82
CA SER A 34 -12.29 18.92 5.80
C SER A 34 -11.35 17.74 5.64
N LYS A 35 -11.49 16.99 4.55
CA LYS A 35 -10.62 15.87 4.19
C LYS A 35 -9.24 16.47 3.99
N MET A 36 -8.47 16.64 5.07
CA MET A 36 -7.05 16.97 5.00
C MET A 36 -6.37 15.79 4.30
N THR A 37 -6.29 15.92 2.99
CA THR A 37 -5.61 14.95 2.15
C THR A 37 -4.15 15.14 2.43
N VAL A 38 -3.53 14.19 3.12
CA VAL A 38 -2.08 14.18 3.32
C VAL A 38 -1.44 14.02 1.94
N ASN A 39 -1.00 15.15 1.38
CA ASN A 39 -0.26 15.20 0.12
C ASN A 39 1.20 14.89 0.44
N MET A 40 1.53 13.60 0.44
CA MET A 40 2.90 13.13 0.55
C MET A 40 3.64 13.50 -0.72
N LYS A 41 4.82 14.10 -0.60
CA LYS A 41 5.77 14.31 -1.68
C LYS A 41 7.18 14.09 -1.15
N PHE A 42 7.92 13.18 -1.77
CA PHE A 42 9.27 12.83 -1.36
C PHE A 42 10.19 12.74 -2.58
N ILE A 43 11.32 13.43 -2.53
CA ILE A 43 12.36 13.33 -3.57
C ILE A 43 13.32 12.21 -3.17
N VAL A 44 13.33 11.13 -3.94
CA VAL A 44 14.24 9.99 -3.70
C VAL A 44 15.63 10.32 -4.20
N ASN A 45 15.72 10.92 -5.39
CA ASN A 45 16.93 11.44 -6.03
C ASN A 45 16.52 12.37 -7.22
N PRO A 46 17.44 12.96 -8.00
CA PRO A 46 17.08 13.87 -9.09
C PRO A 46 16.16 13.27 -10.16
N ASP A 47 16.19 11.95 -10.35
CA ASP A 47 15.37 11.26 -11.34
C ASP A 47 14.07 10.69 -10.75
N ILE A 48 13.99 10.44 -9.45
CA ILE A 48 12.89 9.70 -8.82
C ILE A 48 12.25 10.52 -7.70
N ARG A 49 10.92 10.66 -7.77
CA ARG A 49 10.10 11.20 -6.69
C ARG A 49 8.86 10.34 -6.46
N LEU A 50 8.33 10.40 -5.25
CA LEU A 50 7.13 9.71 -4.82
C LEU A 50 6.08 10.75 -4.41
N GLU A 51 4.84 10.59 -4.85
CA GLU A 51 3.75 11.50 -4.47
C GLU A 51 2.46 10.75 -4.15
N SER A 52 1.61 11.30 -3.28
CA SER A 52 0.25 10.80 -3.10
C SER A 52 -0.47 10.73 -4.44
N ILE A 53 -1.20 9.65 -4.68
CA ILE A 53 -2.01 9.49 -5.89
C ILE A 53 -3.11 10.58 -5.97
N THR A 54 -3.37 11.03 -7.19
CA THR A 54 -4.39 12.00 -7.56
C THR A 54 -5.19 11.47 -8.74
N LYS A 55 -6.29 12.12 -9.09
CA LYS A 55 -7.07 11.75 -10.26
C LYS A 55 -6.23 11.84 -11.55
N GLU A 56 -5.45 12.91 -11.69
CA GLU A 56 -4.61 13.17 -12.86
C GLU A 56 -3.49 12.13 -13.01
N THR A 57 -2.88 11.73 -11.89
CA THR A 57 -1.84 10.69 -11.91
C THR A 57 -2.42 9.30 -12.13
N THR A 58 -3.63 9.02 -11.65
CA THR A 58 -4.39 7.81 -12.02
C THR A 58 -4.65 7.76 -13.52
N GLU A 59 -5.12 8.85 -14.12
CA GLU A 59 -5.34 8.95 -15.57
C GLU A 59 -4.05 8.74 -16.37
N ALA A 60 -2.92 9.27 -15.89
CA ALA A 60 -1.63 9.07 -16.52
C ALA A 60 -1.09 7.63 -16.38
N LEU A 61 -1.34 6.97 -15.24
CA LEU A 61 -0.91 5.59 -15.00
C LEU A 61 -1.81 4.56 -15.68
N TYR A 62 -3.09 4.85 -15.88
CA TYR A 62 -4.07 3.88 -16.35
C TYR A 62 -3.67 3.22 -17.69
N PRO A 63 -3.23 3.94 -18.73
CA PRO A 63 -2.75 3.30 -19.97
C PRO A 63 -1.58 2.34 -19.72
N LEU A 64 -0.59 2.74 -18.90
CA LEU A 64 0.56 1.90 -18.57
C LEU A 64 0.16 0.64 -17.81
N PHE A 65 -0.81 0.77 -16.91
CA PHE A 65 -1.37 -0.34 -16.16
C PHE A 65 -2.12 -1.30 -17.08
N MET A 66 -2.94 -0.78 -18.00
CA MET A 66 -3.69 -1.59 -18.96
C MET A 66 -2.78 -2.35 -19.94
N GLU A 67 -1.64 -1.78 -20.30
CA GLU A 67 -0.61 -2.50 -21.10
C GLU A 67 -0.03 -3.70 -20.36
N ASP A 68 0.20 -3.57 -19.05
CA ASP A 68 0.80 -4.61 -18.22
C ASP A 68 -0.25 -5.56 -17.59
N ILE A 69 -1.55 -5.32 -17.79
CA ILE A 69 -2.60 -5.92 -16.95
C ILE A 69 -2.59 -7.45 -16.95
N ARG A 70 -2.29 -8.08 -18.10
CA ARG A 70 -2.20 -9.55 -18.17
C ARG A 70 -1.08 -10.09 -17.30
N GLU A 71 0.06 -9.42 -17.26
CA GLU A 71 1.17 -9.80 -16.38
C GLU A 71 0.79 -9.54 -14.93
N LEU A 72 0.32 -8.32 -14.62
CA LEU A 72 -0.01 -7.93 -13.24
C LEU A 72 -1.10 -8.83 -12.65
N ASN A 73 -2.08 -9.23 -13.46
CA ASN A 73 -3.17 -10.10 -13.01
C ASN A 73 -2.70 -11.52 -12.63
N ARG A 74 -1.58 -12.00 -13.18
CA ARG A 74 -0.97 -13.27 -12.72
C ARG A 74 -0.51 -13.20 -11.28
N TRP A 75 -0.10 -12.01 -10.83
CA TRP A 75 0.48 -11.80 -9.50
C TRP A 75 -0.57 -11.35 -8.49
N PHE A 76 -1.47 -10.45 -8.90
CA PHE A 76 -2.45 -9.87 -7.98
C PHE A 76 -3.79 -10.59 -7.96
N GLY A 77 -4.08 -11.45 -8.95
CA GLY A 77 -5.28 -12.30 -8.96
C GLY A 77 -6.58 -11.50 -8.91
N PHE A 78 -6.68 -10.47 -9.73
CA PHE A 78 -7.82 -9.57 -9.79
C PHE A 78 -9.05 -10.27 -10.39
N ASP A 79 -10.16 -10.28 -9.65
CA ASP A 79 -11.39 -10.99 -10.01
C ASP A 79 -12.37 -10.18 -10.90
N ALA A 80 -12.06 -8.92 -11.26
CA ALA A 80 -12.99 -7.99 -11.93
C ALA A 80 -12.41 -7.28 -13.16
N ASP A 81 -13.28 -6.83 -14.06
CA ASP A 81 -12.93 -5.98 -15.19
C ASP A 81 -12.33 -4.65 -14.71
N TYR A 82 -11.11 -4.34 -15.17
CA TYR A 82 -10.41 -3.11 -14.81
C TYR A 82 -11.02 -1.90 -15.50
N SER A 83 -11.63 -1.03 -14.71
CA SER A 83 -12.05 0.29 -15.15
C SER A 83 -11.34 1.37 -14.34
N ILE A 84 -11.02 2.47 -15.00
CA ILE A 84 -10.53 3.67 -14.32
C ILE A 84 -11.54 4.20 -13.28
N GLN A 85 -12.84 3.91 -13.47
CA GLN A 85 -13.90 4.26 -12.52
C GLN A 85 -13.74 3.54 -11.18
N ASN A 86 -13.27 2.29 -11.18
CA ASN A 86 -12.95 1.57 -9.95
C ASN A 86 -11.77 2.23 -9.21
N ASP A 87 -10.77 2.73 -9.94
CA ASP A 87 -9.66 3.47 -9.37
C ASP A 87 -10.11 4.82 -8.80
N TYR A 88 -11.02 5.54 -9.46
CA TYR A 88 -11.63 6.75 -8.88
C TYR A 88 -12.41 6.44 -7.60
N HIS A 89 -13.21 5.38 -7.60
CA HIS A 89 -13.91 4.95 -6.40
C HIS A 89 -12.95 4.59 -5.26
N TYR A 90 -11.81 3.97 -5.57
CA TYR A 90 -10.74 3.76 -4.60
C TYR A 90 -10.19 5.09 -4.06
N LEU A 91 -9.91 6.07 -4.94
CA LEU A 91 -9.41 7.39 -4.53
C LEU A 91 -10.35 8.12 -3.57
N ASP A 92 -11.66 7.97 -3.74
CA ASP A 92 -12.66 8.66 -2.92
C ASP A 92 -12.83 8.05 -1.52
N ASN A 93 -12.55 6.75 -1.39
CA ASN A 93 -12.82 5.95 -0.19
C ASN A 93 -11.56 5.55 0.60
N ARG A 94 -10.36 5.74 0.03
CA ARG A 94 -9.09 5.46 0.71
C ARG A 94 -8.94 6.27 1.99
N LYS A 95 -8.20 5.73 2.96
CA LYS A 95 -7.98 6.33 4.28
C LYS A 95 -6.48 6.52 4.55
N PRO A 96 -5.85 7.55 3.96
CA PRO A 96 -4.43 7.81 4.20
C PRO A 96 -4.20 8.17 5.69
N PRO A 97 -2.99 7.90 6.22
CA PRO A 97 -1.84 7.38 5.50
C PRO A 97 -1.80 5.85 5.37
N TYR A 98 -2.70 5.12 6.04
CA TYR A 98 -2.65 3.66 6.22
C TYR A 98 -3.44 2.85 5.18
N ASP A 99 -4.28 3.51 4.38
CA ASP A 99 -4.80 3.02 3.11
C ASP A 99 -4.56 4.12 2.08
N ASN A 100 -3.49 3.96 1.31
CA ASN A 100 -3.00 4.99 0.42
C ASN A 100 -2.34 4.36 -0.81
N ALA A 101 -2.34 5.09 -1.92
CA ALA A 101 -1.52 4.77 -3.07
C ALA A 101 -0.54 5.92 -3.34
N ILE A 102 0.69 5.54 -3.61
CA ILE A 102 1.82 6.43 -3.81
C ILE A 102 2.32 6.21 -5.23
N VAL A 103 2.31 7.27 -6.03
CA VAL A 103 2.77 7.26 -7.41
C VAL A 103 4.27 7.42 -7.46
N VAL A 104 4.91 6.59 -8.28
CA VAL A 104 6.34 6.68 -8.57
C VAL A 104 6.53 7.47 -9.86
N PHE A 105 7.27 8.58 -9.78
CA PHE A 105 7.68 9.33 -10.96
C PHE A 105 9.14 9.03 -11.30
N TYR A 106 9.42 8.87 -12.58
CA TYR A 106 10.77 8.82 -13.13
C TYR A 106 10.92 9.93 -14.17
N ARG A 107 11.84 10.87 -13.93
CA ARG A 107 12.08 12.06 -14.77
C ARG A 107 10.80 12.84 -15.09
N GLY A 108 9.99 13.04 -14.06
CA GLY A 108 8.72 13.77 -14.16
C GLY A 108 7.53 12.96 -14.70
N VAL A 109 7.73 11.72 -15.14
CA VAL A 109 6.66 10.88 -15.71
C VAL A 109 6.17 9.83 -14.69
N PRO A 110 4.87 9.72 -14.39
CA PRO A 110 4.30 8.61 -13.62
C PRO A 110 4.62 7.27 -14.27
N CYS A 111 5.18 6.33 -13.52
CA CYS A 111 5.69 5.07 -14.08
C CYS A 111 5.33 3.83 -13.25
N GLY A 112 4.64 3.98 -12.14
CA GLY A 112 4.21 2.88 -11.28
C GLY A 112 3.59 3.39 -9.99
N ARG A 113 3.25 2.47 -9.10
CA ARG A 113 2.70 2.82 -7.78
C ARG A 113 3.10 1.83 -6.71
N PHE A 114 3.15 2.33 -5.47
CA PHE A 114 3.03 1.53 -4.26
C PHE A 114 1.61 1.69 -3.73
N GLY A 115 1.04 0.64 -3.14
CA GLY A 115 -0.24 0.72 -2.45
C GLY A 115 -0.15 0.06 -1.09
N LEU A 116 -0.82 0.66 -0.12
CA LEU A 116 -0.89 0.24 1.27
C LEU A 116 -2.28 -0.29 1.57
N TYR A 117 -2.38 -1.43 2.26
CA TYR A 117 -3.66 -2.04 2.60
C TYR A 117 -3.55 -2.89 3.87
N ASP A 118 -4.71 -3.28 4.41
CA ASP A 118 -4.86 -4.15 5.59
C ASP A 118 -4.01 -3.72 6.79
N TYR A 119 -3.98 -2.41 7.08
CA TYR A 119 -3.34 -1.92 8.30
C TYR A 119 -4.02 -2.48 9.55
N SER A 120 -3.23 -3.11 10.42
CA SER A 120 -3.67 -3.65 11.71
C SER A 120 -3.18 -2.73 12.84
N PRO A 121 -4.06 -1.91 13.48
CA PRO A 121 -3.65 -1.01 14.54
C PRO A 121 -3.09 -1.72 15.78
N GLY A 122 -3.59 -2.93 16.08
CA GLY A 122 -3.16 -3.70 17.25
C GLY A 122 -1.75 -4.29 17.09
N GLU A 123 -1.40 -4.70 15.87
CA GLU A 123 -0.07 -5.23 15.55
C GLU A 123 0.90 -4.15 15.06
N ASN A 124 0.33 -3.00 14.66
CA ASN A 124 1.01 -1.90 13.99
C ASN A 124 1.75 -2.36 12.72
N SER A 125 1.08 -3.23 11.95
CA SER A 125 1.57 -3.84 10.72
C SER A 125 0.74 -3.40 9.53
N ILE A 126 1.35 -3.35 8.35
CA ILE A 126 0.69 -2.94 7.10
C ILE A 126 1.18 -3.77 5.93
N TYR A 127 0.30 -4.08 4.98
CA TYR A 127 0.72 -4.68 3.72
C TYR A 127 1.05 -3.61 2.69
N MET A 128 2.09 -3.86 1.92
CA MET A 128 2.50 -3.01 0.80
C MET A 128 2.66 -3.83 -0.47
N TYR A 129 1.96 -3.41 -1.52
CA TYR A 129 2.18 -3.91 -2.88
C TYR A 129 2.83 -2.82 -3.73
N TYR A 130 3.43 -3.23 -4.85
CA TYR A 130 4.00 -2.29 -5.81
C TYR A 130 3.98 -2.84 -7.22
N TRP A 131 4.00 -1.94 -8.20
CA TRP A 131 4.30 -2.26 -9.59
C TRP A 131 4.99 -1.08 -10.25
N ILE A 132 5.89 -1.39 -11.20
CA ILE A 132 6.50 -0.43 -12.12
C ILE A 132 6.17 -0.90 -13.53
N SER A 133 5.68 0.00 -14.37
CA SER A 133 5.37 -0.29 -15.78
C SER A 133 6.57 -0.94 -16.46
N SER A 134 6.31 -1.97 -17.27
CA SER A 134 7.30 -2.71 -18.05
C SER A 134 8.24 -1.79 -18.83
N ARG A 135 7.74 -0.65 -19.33
CA ARG A 135 8.51 0.40 -20.02
C ARG A 135 9.64 1.01 -19.19
N PHE A 136 9.55 0.95 -17.86
CA PHE A 136 10.46 1.61 -16.92
C PHE A 136 11.27 0.62 -16.05
N ARG A 137 11.03 -0.69 -16.17
CA ARG A 137 11.75 -1.70 -15.38
C ARG A 137 13.24 -1.73 -15.74
N ARG A 138 14.04 -2.39 -14.89
CA ARG A 138 15.51 -2.54 -15.02
C ARG A 138 16.32 -1.24 -14.92
N LYS A 139 15.71 -0.14 -14.46
CA LYS A 139 16.37 1.16 -14.21
C LYS A 139 16.65 1.46 -12.74
N GLY A 140 16.52 0.46 -11.85
CA GLY A 140 16.70 0.66 -10.40
C GLY A 140 15.58 1.42 -9.70
N ILE A 141 14.49 1.80 -10.40
CA ILE A 141 13.41 2.63 -9.86
C ILE A 141 12.73 2.01 -8.64
N ALA A 142 12.28 0.75 -8.76
CA ALA A 142 11.61 0.05 -7.66
C ALA A 142 12.50 -0.05 -6.42
N LEU A 143 13.81 -0.26 -6.61
CA LEU A 143 14.78 -0.34 -5.51
C LEU A 143 14.94 1.04 -4.85
N ALA A 144 15.13 2.11 -5.60
CA ALA A 144 15.23 3.43 -4.98
C ALA A 144 13.93 3.81 -4.23
N ALA A 145 12.78 3.55 -4.86
CA ALA A 145 11.47 3.89 -4.31
C ALA A 145 11.09 3.05 -3.07
N MET A 146 11.39 1.74 -3.06
CA MET A 146 11.12 0.87 -1.92
C MET A 146 11.84 1.35 -0.66
N GLY A 147 13.11 1.75 -0.79
CA GLY A 147 13.88 2.28 0.34
C GLY A 147 13.29 3.56 0.92
N ALA A 148 12.76 4.43 0.06
CA ALA A 148 12.05 5.64 0.48
C ALA A 148 10.71 5.33 1.17
N MET A 149 9.95 4.36 0.64
CA MET A 149 8.68 3.92 1.24
C MET A 149 8.87 3.32 2.64
N LEU A 150 9.90 2.51 2.86
CA LEU A 150 10.21 1.96 4.18
C LEU A 150 10.55 3.06 5.20
N LYS A 151 11.31 4.08 4.79
CA LYS A 151 11.60 5.25 5.64
C LYS A 151 10.34 6.07 5.96
N TYR A 152 9.48 6.28 4.96
CA TYR A 152 8.20 6.97 5.13
C TYR A 152 7.32 6.25 6.15
N LEU A 153 7.15 4.93 6.00
CA LEU A 153 6.34 4.12 6.92
C LEU A 153 6.94 4.07 8.33
N GLY A 154 8.28 4.08 8.45
CA GLY A 154 8.94 4.16 9.75
C GLY A 154 8.69 5.50 10.45
N GLY A 155 8.65 6.60 9.69
CA GLY A 155 8.24 7.92 10.18
C GLY A 155 6.77 8.01 10.61
N LEU A 156 5.90 7.16 10.07
CA LEU A 156 4.52 6.99 10.55
C LEU A 156 4.40 6.11 11.79
N ALA A 157 5.54 5.74 12.38
CA ALA A 157 5.64 4.81 13.50
C ALA A 157 5.03 3.43 13.20
N VAL A 158 4.89 3.03 11.92
CA VAL A 158 4.54 1.64 11.57
C VAL A 158 5.63 0.71 12.12
N ARG A 159 5.24 -0.40 12.74
CA ARG A 159 6.18 -1.37 13.28
C ARG A 159 6.69 -2.31 12.20
N GLU A 160 5.80 -2.89 11.41
CA GLU A 160 6.13 -3.92 10.44
C GLU A 160 5.47 -3.67 9.08
N VAL A 161 6.22 -3.82 8.00
CA VAL A 161 5.69 -3.80 6.63
C VAL A 161 5.75 -5.20 6.06
N MET A 162 4.64 -5.68 5.52
CA MET A 162 4.48 -7.02 4.98
C MET A 162 4.30 -6.96 3.46
N PHE A 163 4.85 -7.96 2.77
CA PHE A 163 4.74 -8.13 1.33
C PHE A 163 4.22 -9.52 1.06
N ASP A 164 3.04 -9.60 0.47
CA ASP A 164 2.47 -10.82 -0.07
C ASP A 164 2.94 -10.98 -1.54
N VAL A 165 3.75 -12.00 -1.80
CA VAL A 165 4.39 -12.20 -3.11
C VAL A 165 4.14 -13.62 -3.60
N ASP A 166 3.55 -13.76 -4.79
CA ASP A 166 3.47 -15.06 -5.46
C ASP A 166 4.88 -15.66 -5.65
N ARG A 167 5.05 -16.92 -5.29
CA ARG A 167 6.35 -17.62 -5.34
C ARG A 167 7.02 -17.64 -6.72
N GLU A 168 6.23 -17.49 -7.79
CA GLU A 168 6.72 -17.44 -9.17
C GLU A 168 7.15 -16.03 -9.58
N ASN A 169 6.83 -15.00 -8.78
CA ASN A 169 7.26 -13.62 -9.03
C ASN A 169 8.71 -13.39 -8.56
N LEU A 170 9.64 -14.04 -9.26
CA LEU A 170 11.08 -13.98 -9.00
C LEU A 170 11.64 -12.54 -9.05
N ALA A 171 11.00 -11.64 -9.80
CA ALA A 171 11.43 -10.25 -9.87
C ALA A 171 11.20 -9.52 -8.55
N SER A 172 10.03 -9.73 -7.93
CA SER A 172 9.71 -9.14 -6.63
C SER A 172 10.56 -9.75 -5.51
N ILE A 173 10.73 -11.08 -5.51
CA ILE A 173 11.59 -11.78 -4.55
C ILE A 173 13.01 -11.19 -4.58
N LYS A 174 13.63 -11.11 -5.77
CA LYS A 174 14.98 -10.54 -5.93
C LYS A 174 15.07 -9.06 -5.56
N LEU A 175 13.97 -8.30 -5.64
CA LEU A 175 13.96 -6.92 -5.17
C LEU A 175 14.00 -6.88 -3.65
N LEU A 176 13.16 -7.67 -2.99
CA LEU A 176 13.04 -7.71 -1.53
C LEU A 176 14.32 -8.23 -0.88
N GLU A 177 14.96 -9.24 -1.46
CA GLU A 177 16.25 -9.79 -0.99
C GLU A 177 17.41 -8.78 -1.00
N LYS A 178 17.29 -7.68 -1.75
CA LYS A 178 18.30 -6.59 -1.71
C LYS A 178 18.25 -5.78 -0.41
N TYR A 179 17.18 -5.91 0.36
CA TYR A 179 17.04 -5.26 1.66
C TYR A 179 17.38 -6.25 2.75
N PRO A 180 18.49 -6.04 3.49
CA PRO A 180 18.86 -6.93 4.58
C PRO A 180 17.87 -6.92 5.75
N ASP A 181 16.95 -5.95 5.83
CA ASP A 181 15.93 -5.93 6.90
C ASP A 181 14.63 -6.62 6.50
N ILE A 182 14.47 -6.95 5.21
CA ILE A 182 13.31 -7.69 4.71
C ILE A 182 13.63 -9.18 4.82
N ARG A 183 12.80 -9.92 5.56
CA ARG A 183 12.96 -11.34 5.84
C ARG A 183 11.72 -12.12 5.44
N LEU A 184 11.92 -13.35 5.00
CA LEU A 184 10.83 -14.29 4.77
C LEU A 184 10.24 -14.73 6.12
N LYS A 185 8.93 -14.52 6.29
CA LYS A 185 8.18 -14.80 7.52
C LYS A 185 7.33 -16.07 7.38
N SER A 186 6.77 -16.32 6.21
CA SER A 186 6.10 -17.60 5.90
C SER A 186 6.23 -17.99 4.44
N GLU A 187 6.25 -19.30 4.21
CA GLU A 187 6.23 -19.90 2.88
C GLU A 187 4.87 -20.52 2.58
N GLY A 188 4.52 -20.53 1.29
CA GLY A 188 3.26 -21.05 0.78
C GLY A 188 3.17 -20.88 -0.73
N LYS A 189 1.96 -20.95 -1.29
CA LYS A 189 1.74 -20.49 -2.68
C LYS A 189 2.16 -19.04 -2.84
N HIS A 190 1.83 -18.25 -1.82
CA HIS A 190 2.28 -16.89 -1.62
C HIS A 190 3.29 -16.86 -0.48
N MET A 191 4.41 -16.17 -0.69
CA MET A 191 5.47 -15.94 0.28
C MET A 191 5.20 -14.62 0.99
N ILE A 192 5.29 -14.62 2.31
CA ILE A 192 5.15 -13.41 3.11
C ILE A 192 6.53 -12.93 3.53
N PHE A 193 6.95 -11.78 3.01
CA PHE A 193 8.13 -11.08 3.49
C PHE A 193 7.73 -10.00 4.47
N ALA A 194 8.57 -9.70 5.46
CA ALA A 194 8.33 -8.68 6.46
C ALA A 194 9.58 -7.85 6.73
N CYS A 195 9.39 -6.56 6.99
CA CYS A 195 10.42 -5.62 7.43
C CYS A 195 10.05 -5.04 8.79
N ASP A 196 10.86 -5.27 9.82
CA ASP A 196 10.73 -4.55 11.09
C ASP A 196 11.34 -3.15 10.94
N LEU A 197 10.49 -2.12 11.00
CA LEU A 197 10.89 -0.73 10.83
C LEU A 197 11.46 -0.12 12.12
N GLN A 198 11.21 -0.74 13.29
CA GLN A 198 11.64 -0.25 14.59
C GLN A 198 13.05 -0.72 14.97
N ALA A 199 13.64 -1.63 14.20
CA ALA A 199 15.03 -2.08 14.32
C ALA A 199 16.09 -0.99 13.96
N GLY A 200 15.67 0.27 13.80
CA GLY A 200 16.54 1.46 13.83
C GLY A 200 16.83 2.12 12.48
N ARG A 201 16.87 1.38 11.37
CA ARG A 201 17.23 1.96 10.04
C ARG A 201 16.19 2.88 9.43
N TYR A 202 14.93 2.76 9.86
CA TYR A 202 13.79 3.47 9.26
C TYR A 202 13.07 4.38 10.26
N LYS A 203 13.54 4.43 11.51
CA LYS A 203 12.86 5.07 12.64
C LYS A 203 12.83 6.60 12.54
N ASP A 204 13.86 7.19 11.95
CA ASP A 204 14.01 8.63 11.81
C ASP A 204 13.67 9.04 10.37
N GLY A 205 12.39 8.90 10.00
CA GLY A 205 11.86 9.28 8.69
C GLY A 205 12.10 10.76 8.35
N GLN A 206 13.35 11.13 8.04
CA GLN A 206 13.72 12.46 7.60
C GLN A 206 13.05 12.72 6.26
N THR A 207 11.88 13.35 6.33
CA THR A 207 11.38 14.28 5.33
C THR A 207 12.44 15.34 5.10
N VAL A 208 13.13 15.24 3.96
CA VAL A 208 13.87 16.37 3.37
C VAL A 208 12.93 17.09 2.43
#